data_AF-A0A962H844-F1
#
_entry.id   AF-A0A962H844-F1
#
_cell.length_a   1.000
_cell.length_b   1.000
_cell.length_c   1.000
_cell.angle_alpha   90.00
_cell.angle_beta   90.00
_cell.angle_gamma   90.00
#
_symmetry.space_group_name_H-M   'P 1'
#
loop_
_entity.id
_entity.type
_entity.pdbx_description
1 polymer ?
#
loop_
_entity_poly.entity_id
_entity_poly.type
_entity_poly.pdbx_seq_one_letter_code
_entity_poly.pdbx_strand_id
1 'polypeptide(L)'
;MSPSERLVLLQSWGTVPAELQLNISALLAGPGLRLFSALFVHADWTHLFGNLLFLGLFGSAVERTLGPVRMLLLFLIAGAAANLFAALVS
;
A
#
# COMPACT_ATOMS: atom_id res chain seq x y z
N MET A 1 9.33 -15.36 13.20
CA MET A 1 9.02 -15.51 11.77
C MET A 1 10.32 -15.68 11.02
N SER A 2 10.49 -16.84 10.40
CA SER A 2 11.64 -17.17 9.56
C SER A 2 11.64 -16.30 8.28
N PRO A 3 12.78 -16.16 7.58
CA PRO A 3 12.85 -15.39 6.34
C PRO A 3 11.87 -15.88 5.25
N SER A 4 11.62 -17.20 5.18
CA SER A 4 10.68 -17.78 4.20
C SER A 4 9.24 -17.44 4.53
N GLU A 5 8.84 -17.49 5.80
CA GLU A 5 7.50 -17.08 6.24
C GLU A 5 7.22 -15.61 5.93
N ARG A 6 8.23 -14.73 6.08
CA ARG A 6 8.11 -13.32 5.69
C ARG A 6 7.87 -13.15 4.20
N LEU A 7 8.62 -13.88 3.38
CA LEU A 7 8.49 -13.81 1.92
C LEU A 7 7.09 -14.21 1.46
N VAL A 8 6.54 -15.29 2.04
CA VAL A 8 5.17 -15.75 1.76
C VAL A 8 4.13 -14.68 2.12
N LEU A 9 4.30 -14.00 3.26
CA LEU A 9 3.39 -12.93 3.67
C LEU A 9 3.47 -11.73 2.70
N LEU A 10 4.68 -11.32 2.33
CA LEU A 10 4.89 -10.23 1.38
C LEU A 10 4.31 -10.56 0.00
N GLN A 11 4.42 -11.80 -0.47
CA GLN A 11 3.87 -12.22 -1.76
C GLN A 11 2.34 -12.35 -1.75
N SER A 12 1.76 -12.77 -0.62
CA SER A 12 0.31 -12.96 -0.51
C SER A 12 -0.46 -11.65 -0.29
N TRP A 13 0.11 -10.71 0.47
CA TRP A 13 -0.58 -9.47 0.86
C TRP A 13 0.02 -8.19 0.27
N GLY A 14 1.24 -8.28 -0.29
CA GLY A 14 1.88 -7.20 -1.02
C GLY A 14 1.49 -7.16 -2.49
N THR A 15 1.96 -6.13 -3.19
CA THR A 15 1.74 -5.99 -4.63
C THR A 15 2.81 -6.80 -5.37
N VAL A 16 2.38 -7.80 -6.15
CA VAL A 16 3.26 -8.64 -6.98
C VAL A 16 3.06 -8.22 -8.44
N PRO A 17 4.06 -7.59 -9.09
CA PRO A 17 3.93 -7.04 -10.45
C PRO A 17 3.47 -8.06 -11.48
N ALA A 18 4.02 -9.29 -11.42
CA ALA A 18 3.71 -10.36 -12.36
C ALA A 18 2.24 -10.84 -12.32
N GLU A 19 1.52 -10.57 -11.23
CA GLU A 19 0.11 -10.94 -11.07
C GLU A 19 -0.86 -9.81 -11.50
N LEU A 20 -0.36 -8.59 -11.65
CA LEU A 20 -1.11 -7.43 -12.14
C LEU A 20 -1.07 -7.37 -13.67
N GLN A 21 -1.75 -8.32 -14.29
CA GLN A 21 -2.18 -8.14 -15.68
C GLN A 21 -3.18 -6.98 -15.67
N LEU A 22 -2.93 -5.89 -16.40
CA LEU A 22 -3.81 -4.71 -16.52
C LEU A 22 -5.13 -5.06 -17.26
N ASN A 23 -5.88 -5.98 -16.68
CA ASN A 23 -7.21 -6.37 -17.06
C ASN A 23 -8.15 -5.80 -16.00
N ILE A 24 -9.22 -5.14 -16.43
CA ILE A 24 -10.26 -4.61 -15.55
C ILE A 24 -10.80 -5.71 -14.63
N SER A 25 -10.90 -6.96 -15.09
CA SER A 25 -11.31 -8.08 -14.25
C SER A 25 -10.32 -8.39 -13.14
N ALA A 26 -9.01 -8.30 -13.40
CA ALA A 26 -7.96 -8.51 -12.39
C ALA A 26 -7.90 -7.35 -11.38
N LEU A 27 -8.16 -6.11 -11.85
CA LEU A 27 -8.24 -4.92 -11.01
C LEU A 27 -9.49 -4.93 -10.10
N LEU A 28 -10.59 -5.54 -10.54
CA LEU A 28 -11.81 -5.70 -9.76
C LEU A 28 -11.87 -7.02 -8.96
N ALA A 29 -10.91 -7.92 -9.17
CA ALA A 29 -10.79 -9.20 -8.46
C ALA A 29 -9.73 -9.15 -7.34
N GLY A 30 -9.38 -10.32 -6.80
CA GLY A 30 -8.41 -10.47 -5.70
C GLY A 30 -7.08 -9.71 -5.85
N PRO A 31 -6.45 -9.63 -7.05
CA PRO A 31 -5.21 -8.87 -7.24
C PRO A 31 -5.38 -7.37 -7.01
N GLY A 32 -6.52 -6.78 -7.38
CA GLY A 32 -6.82 -5.37 -7.15
C GLY A 32 -6.91 -5.00 -5.66
N LEU A 33 -7.42 -5.90 -4.83
CA LEU A 33 -7.43 -5.71 -3.36
C LEU A 33 -6.01 -5.62 -2.78
N ARG A 34 -5.00 -6.22 -3.44
CA ARG A 34 -3.61 -6.14 -2.99
C ARG A 34 -3.00 -4.75 -3.14
N LEU A 35 -3.53 -3.91 -4.04
CA LEU A 35 -3.13 -2.51 -4.14
C LEU A 35 -3.46 -1.73 -2.86
N PHE A 36 -4.51 -2.15 -2.15
CA PHE A 36 -4.92 -1.56 -0.87
C PHE A 36 -4.28 -2.26 0.32
N SER A 37 -4.25 -3.60 0.35
CA SER A 37 -3.64 -4.32 1.48
C SER A 37 -2.13 -4.05 1.60
N ALA A 38 -1.45 -3.84 0.47
CA ALA A 38 -0.02 -3.51 0.46
C ALA A 38 0.30 -2.19 1.18
N LEU A 39 -0.67 -1.28 1.37
CA LEU A 39 -0.46 -0.06 2.15
C LEU A 39 -0.15 -0.32 3.62
N PHE A 40 -0.51 -1.49 4.13
CA PHE A 40 -0.37 -1.85 5.54
C PHE A 40 0.75 -2.87 5.76
N VAL A 41 1.24 -3.51 4.69
CA VAL A 41 2.30 -4.50 4.75
C VAL A 41 3.66 -3.81 4.65
N HIS A 42 4.53 -4.07 5.64
CA HIS A 42 5.87 -3.49 5.70
C HIS A 42 6.92 -4.59 5.76
N ALA A 43 8.03 -4.41 5.04
CA ALA A 43 9.11 -5.41 4.96
C ALA A 43 9.88 -5.56 6.28
N ASP A 44 10.00 -4.47 7.03
CA ASP A 44 10.78 -4.38 8.26
C ASP A 44 10.30 -3.23 9.16
N TRP A 45 10.83 -3.20 10.38
CA TRP A 45 10.49 -2.22 11.41
C TRP A 45 10.95 -0.81 11.08
N THR A 46 12.07 -0.65 10.38
CA THR A 46 12.59 0.67 10.02
C THR A 46 11.67 1.34 9.01
N HIS A 47 11.20 0.60 8.00
CA HIS A 47 10.23 1.12 7.04
C HIS A 47 8.90 1.49 7.73
N LEU A 48 8.36 0.62 8.59
CA LEU A 48 7.14 0.92 9.34
C LEU A 48 7.29 2.18 10.20
N PHE A 49 8.37 2.28 10.96
CA PHE A 49 8.61 3.43 11.84
C PHE A 49 8.75 4.73 11.06
N GLY A 50 9.46 4.71 9.93
CA GLY A 50 9.58 5.86 9.03
C GLY A 50 8.22 6.35 8.51
N ASN A 51 7.34 5.43 8.10
CA ASN A 51 5.99 5.77 7.63
C ASN A 51 5.12 6.34 8.73
N LEU A 52 5.17 5.78 9.94
CA LEU A 52 4.43 6.31 11.09
C LEU A 52 4.94 7.69 11.51
N LEU A 53 6.25 7.91 11.46
CA LEU A 53 6.84 9.22 11.71
C LEU A 53 6.38 10.24 10.67
N PHE A 54 6.42 9.90 9.38
CA PHE A 54 5.92 10.76 8.30
C PHE A 54 4.43 11.08 8.47
N LEU A 55 3.61 10.07 8.76
CA LEU A 55 2.18 10.26 9.03
C LEU A 55 1.93 11.12 10.26
N GLY A 56 2.72 10.96 11.33
CA GLY A 56 2.61 11.79 12.53
C GLY A 56 2.98 13.26 12.27
N LEU A 57 4.09 13.50 11.56
CA LEU A 57 4.60 14.85 11.28
C LEU A 57 3.72 15.61 10.28
N PHE A 58 3.33 14.97 9.18
CA PHE A 58 2.61 15.63 8.09
C PHE A 58 1.11 15.37 8.11
N GLY A 59 0.68 14.19 8.58
CA GLY A 59 -0.72 13.78 8.55
C GLY A 59 -1.63 14.71 9.34
N SER A 60 -1.21 15.22 10.50
CA SER A 60 -2.02 16.18 11.25
C SER A 60 -2.25 17.50 10.48
N ALA A 61 -1.26 17.96 9.72
CA ALA A 61 -1.43 19.15 8.88
C ALA A 61 -2.41 18.90 7.73
N VAL A 62 -2.30 17.74 7.08
CA VAL A 62 -3.21 17.31 6.01
C VAL A 62 -4.64 17.13 6.56
N GLU A 63 -4.79 16.48 7.71
CA GLU A 63 -6.08 16.26 8.38
C GLU A 63 -6.77 17.57 8.74
N ARG A 64 -6.03 18.54 9.30
CA ARG A 64 -6.59 19.88 9.60
C ARG A 64 -7.06 20.61 8.34
N THR A 65 -6.45 20.34 7.20
CA THR A 65 -6.77 21.00 5.93
C THR A 65 -7.94 20.33 5.21
N LEU A 66 -7.97 19.00 5.19
CA LEU A 66 -8.91 18.22 4.38
C LEU A 66 -10.05 17.61 5.21
N GLY A 67 -9.84 17.43 6.51
CA GLY A 67 -10.68 16.61 7.39
C GLY A 67 -10.29 15.13 7.34
N PRO A 68 -10.67 14.34 8.37
CA PRO A 68 -10.26 12.94 8.54
C PRO A 68 -10.72 12.03 7.40
N VAL A 69 -11.97 12.18 6.95
CA VAL A 69 -12.54 11.32 5.90
C VAL A 69 -11.83 11.53 4.56
N ARG A 70 -11.56 12.78 4.18
CA ARG A 70 -10.88 13.09 2.92
C ARG A 70 -9.42 12.69 2.97
N MET A 71 -8.77 12.84 4.13
CA MET A 71 -7.41 12.33 4.34
C MET A 71 -7.37 10.81 4.18
N LEU A 72 -8.32 10.07 4.76
CA LEU A 72 -8.39 8.61 4.62
C LEU A 72 -8.57 8.19 3.15
N LEU A 73 -9.50 8.81 2.43
CA LEU A 73 -9.70 8.54 1.01
C LEU A 73 -8.45 8.87 0.18
N LEU A 74 -7.81 10.00 0.47
CA LEU A 74 -6.56 10.39 -0.19
C LEU A 74 -5.46 9.36 0.06
N PHE A 75 -5.29 8.91 1.31
CA PHE A 75 -4.31 7.89 1.69
C PHE A 75 -4.53 6.58 0.92
N LEU A 76 -5.77 6.09 0.88
CA LEU A 76 -6.10 4.83 0.21
C LEU A 76 -5.95 4.93 -1.32
N ILE A 77 -6.47 6.00 -1.94
CA ILE A 77 -6.46 6.14 -3.41
C ILE A 77 -5.05 6.44 -3.92
N ALA A 78 -4.35 7.41 -3.31
CA ALA A 78 -2.99 7.75 -3.73
C ALA A 78 -2.03 6.60 -3.47
N GLY A 79 -2.22 5.88 -2.36
CA GLY A 79 -1.47 4.69 -2.02
C GLY A 79 -1.66 3.54 -3.03
N ALA A 80 -2.92 3.22 -3.37
CA ALA A 80 -3.22 2.22 -4.39
C ALA A 80 -2.66 2.62 -5.77
N ALA A 81 -2.74 3.90 -6.13
CA ALA A 81 -2.16 4.42 -7.37
C ALA A 81 -0.63 4.30 -7.39
N ALA A 82 0.06 4.57 -6.27
CA ALA A 82 1.50 4.39 -6.15
C ALA A 82 1.91 2.92 -6.26
N ASN A 83 1.17 2.00 -5.62
CA ASN A 83 1.41 0.56 -5.75
C ASN A 83 1.20 0.07 -7.18
N LEU A 84 0.15 0.57 -7.85
CA LEU A 84 -0.09 0.27 -9.26
C LEU A 84 1.05 0.78 -10.14
N PHE A 85 1.47 2.03 -9.96
CA PHE A 85 2.59 2.60 -10.70
C PHE A 85 3.89 1.82 -10.48
N ALA A 86 4.20 1.45 -9.24
CA ALA A 86 5.37 0.63 -8.91
C ALA A 86 5.33 -0.71 -9.64
N ALA A 87 4.18 -1.40 -9.65
CA ALA A 87 3.99 -2.66 -10.36
C ALA A 87 4.13 -2.56 -11.88
N LEU A 88 3.89 -1.38 -12.46
CA LEU A 88 4.05 -1.15 -13.90
C LEU A 88 5.49 -0.82 -14.32
N VAL A 89 6.32 -0.38 -13.38
CA VAL A 89 7.71 0.06 -13.65
C VAL A 89 8.74 -0.97 -13.19
N SER A 90 8.37 -1.89 -12.30
CA SER A 90 9.17 -3.02 -11.82
C SER A 90 9.16 -4.21 -12.77
#